data_AF-A0A259PBQ2-F1
#
_entry.id   AF-A0A259PBQ2-F1
#
_cell.length_a   1.000
_cell.length_b   1.000
_cell.length_c   1.000
_cell.angle_alpha   90.00
_cell.angle_beta   90.00
_cell.angle_gamma   90.00
#
_symmetry.space_group_name_H-M   'P 1'
#
loop_
_entity.id
_entity.type
_entity.pdbx_description
1 polymer ?
#
loop_
_entity_poly.entity_id
_entity_poly.type
_entity_poly.pdbx_seq_one_letter_code
_entity_poly.pdbx_strand_id
1 'polypeptide(L)'
;MKTARLIFRATPAEAAAIRLMSDAALMGTSEFLRRRALAEDMQVHRLAALHAELRKLGGLQKHLVMQRTWSVGGRDQFESVMRAFILAAKSVQDILDA
;
A
#
# COMPACT_ATOMS: atom_id res chain seq x y z
N MET A 1 17.50 18.01 16.01
CA MET A 1 16.32 18.17 15.12
C MET A 1 15.13 18.56 15.99
N LYS A 2 14.49 19.72 15.79
CA LYS A 2 13.31 20.13 16.56
C LYS A 2 12.05 19.61 15.84
N THR A 3 11.23 18.84 16.54
CA THR A 3 9.99 18.28 16.01
C THR A 3 8.82 19.21 16.34
N ALA A 4 8.08 19.68 15.34
CA ALA A 4 6.84 20.42 15.53
C ALA A 4 5.64 19.47 15.49
N ARG A 5 4.74 19.57 16.48
CA ARG A 5 3.46 18.85 16.49
C ARG A 5 2.36 19.78 15.98
N LEU A 6 1.71 19.39 14.89
CA LEU A 6 0.56 20.09 14.34
C LEU A 6 -0.72 19.35 14.72
N ILE A 7 -1.73 20.10 15.15
CA ILE A 7 -3.06 19.59 15.48
C ILE A 7 -4.06 20.47 14.74
N PHE A 8 -4.97 19.85 14.01
CA PHE A 8 -6.06 20.53 13.32
C PHE A 8 -7.39 19.86 13.67
N ARG A 9 -8.48 20.59 13.49
CA ARG A 9 -9.83 20.08 13.68
C ARG A 9 -10.40 19.71 12.31
N ALA A 10 -11.08 18.58 12.26
CA ALA A 10 -11.80 18.11 11.09
C ALA A 10 -13.17 17.63 11.55
N THR A 11 -14.20 17.88 10.75
CA THR A 11 -15.48 17.20 10.87
C THR A 11 -15.31 15.70 10.66
N PRO A 12 -16.27 14.86 11.11
CA PRO A 12 -16.21 13.43 10.87
C PRO A 12 -16.10 13.07 9.37
N ALA A 13 -16.79 13.83 8.51
CA ALA A 13 -16.75 13.63 7.07
C ALA A 13 -15.37 13.95 6.47
N GLU A 14 -14.77 15.07 6.87
CA GLU A 14 -13.40 15.43 6.46
C GLU A 14 -12.37 14.42 6.96
N ALA A 15 -12.48 13.97 8.21
CA ALA A 15 -11.59 12.97 8.76
C ALA A 15 -11.67 11.64 8.01
N ALA A 16 -12.88 11.22 7.60
CA ALA A 16 -13.08 10.02 6.79
C ALA A 16 -12.48 10.19 5.38
N ALA A 17 -12.69 11.34 4.75
CA ALA A 17 -12.12 11.64 3.43
C ALA A 17 -10.58 11.64 3.47
N ILE A 18 -9.98 12.26 4.49
CA ILE A 18 -8.53 12.30 4.68
C ILE A 18 -7.98 10.87 4.82
N ARG A 19 -8.64 10.01 5.61
CA ARG A 19 -8.22 8.61 5.76
C ARG A 19 -8.29 7.85 4.45
N LEU A 20 -9.40 7.99 3.73
CA LEU A 20 -9.57 7.35 2.42
C LEU A 20 -8.48 7.77 1.44
N MET A 21 -8.14 9.06 1.41
CA MET A 21 -7.08 9.59 0.55
C MET A 21 -5.70 9.08 0.99
N SER A 22 -5.41 9.03 2.30
CA SER A 22 -4.13 8.49 2.78
C SER A 22 -3.97 7.01 2.48
N ASP A 23 -5.05 6.24 2.61
CA ASP A 23 -5.07 4.80 2.31
C ASP A 23 -4.87 4.56 0.80
N ALA A 24 -5.52 5.36 -0.05
CA ALA A 24 -5.34 5.31 -1.51
C ALA A 24 -3.90 5.67 -1.93
N ALA A 25 -3.24 6.56 -1.18
CA ALA A 25 -1.83 6.89 -1.36
C ALA A 25 -0.85 5.86 -0.76
N LEU A 26 -1.37 4.81 -0.08
CA LEU A 26 -0.60 3.81 0.65
C LEU A 26 0.30 4.42 1.74
N MET A 27 -0.24 5.40 2.48
CA MET A 27 0.48 6.16 3.50
C MET A 27 -0.31 6.25 4.80
N GLY A 28 0.41 6.42 5.92
CA GLY A 28 -0.23 6.86 7.15
C GLY A 28 -0.76 8.29 7.03
N THR A 29 -1.90 8.58 7.65
CA THR A 29 -2.57 9.90 7.56
C THR A 29 -1.64 11.09 7.85
N SER A 30 -0.80 11.02 8.89
CA SER A 30 0.14 12.10 9.22
C SER A 30 1.23 12.31 8.16
N GLU A 31 1.69 11.23 7.55
CA GLU A 31 2.66 11.30 6.45
C GLU A 31 2.00 11.91 5.21
N PHE A 32 0.82 11.40 4.83
CA PHE A 32 0.04 11.90 3.72
C PHE A 32 -0.19 13.41 3.82
N LEU A 33 -0.67 13.90 4.98
CA LEU A 33 -0.93 15.32 5.19
C LEU A 33 0.34 16.17 5.12
N ARG A 34 1.46 15.68 5.67
CA ARG A 34 2.74 16.39 5.61
C ARG A 34 3.21 16.55 4.17
N ARG A 35 3.21 15.46 3.40
CA ARG A 35 3.65 15.47 2.00
C ARG A 35 2.75 16.34 1.14
N ARG A 36 1.43 16.24 1.35
CA ARG A 36 0.45 17.07 0.67
C ARG A 36 0.67 18.56 0.96
N ALA A 37 0.95 18.91 2.22
CA ALA A 37 1.22 20.29 2.62
C ALA A 37 2.54 20.83 2.02
N LEU A 38 3.51 19.95 1.78
CA LEU A 38 4.79 20.29 1.15
C LEU A 38 4.76 20.20 -0.39
N ALA A 39 3.60 19.92 -0.99
CA ALA A 39 3.44 19.70 -2.43
C ALA A 39 4.39 18.63 -3.00
N GLU A 40 4.73 17.61 -2.20
CA GLU A 40 5.57 16.52 -2.65
C GLU A 40 4.85 15.60 -3.64
N ASP A 41 5.63 14.95 -4.51
CA ASP A 41 5.14 13.96 -5.43
C ASP A 41 4.75 12.66 -4.70
N MET A 42 3.45 12.42 -4.61
CA MET A 42 2.88 11.24 -3.97
C MET A 42 2.92 9.99 -4.88
N GLN A 43 3.03 10.15 -6.20
CA GLN A 43 3.07 9.01 -7.13
C GLN A 43 4.34 8.19 -6.92
N VAL A 44 5.50 8.85 -6.77
CA VAL A 44 6.78 8.19 -6.51
C VAL A 44 6.71 7.33 -5.25
N HIS A 45 6.07 7.84 -4.20
CA HIS A 45 5.93 7.08 -2.95
C HIS A 45 4.96 5.92 -3.06
N ARG A 46 3.83 6.15 -3.73
CA ARG A 46 2.85 5.08 -3.98
C ARG A 46 3.48 3.95 -4.79
N LEU A 47 4.26 4.28 -5.83
CA LEU A 47 5.03 3.31 -6.62
C LEU A 47 6.06 2.56 -5.77
N ALA A 48 6.81 3.26 -4.91
CA ALA A 48 7.77 2.62 -4.01
C ALA A 48 7.10 1.64 -3.04
N ALA A 49 5.94 2.02 -2.48
CA ALA A 49 5.16 1.16 -1.60
C ALA A 49 4.61 -0.07 -2.32
N LEU A 50 4.02 0.11 -3.52
CA LEU A 50 3.54 -1.00 -4.35
C LEU A 50 4.67 -1.95 -4.75
N HIS A 51 5.83 -1.41 -5.10
CA HIS A 51 6.99 -2.23 -5.45
C HIS A 51 7.49 -3.06 -4.26
N ALA A 52 7.50 -2.50 -3.05
CA ALA A 52 7.82 -3.25 -1.84
C ALA A 52 6.81 -4.37 -1.55
N GLU A 53 5.52 -4.11 -1.76
CA GLU A 53 4.48 -5.13 -1.56
C GLU A 53 4.59 -6.25 -2.62
N LEU A 54 4.85 -5.91 -3.89
CA LEU A 54 5.11 -6.90 -4.94
C LEU A 54 6.30 -7.79 -4.60
N ARG A 55 7.39 -7.21 -4.09
CA ARG A 55 8.57 -7.97 -3.65
C ARG A 55 8.24 -8.94 -2.52
N LYS A 56 7.47 -8.49 -1.53
CA LYS A 56 7.02 -9.31 -0.39
C LYS A 56 6.11 -10.45 -0.85
N LEU A 57 5.11 -10.14 -1.68
CA LEU A 57 4.16 -11.12 -2.20
C LEU A 57 4.84 -12.16 -3.09
N GLY A 58 5.77 -11.75 -3.97
CA GLY A 58 6.57 -12.68 -4.77
C GLY A 58 7.47 -13.57 -3.92
N GLY A 59 8.04 -13.05 -2.83
CA GLY A 59 8.79 -13.83 -1.86
C GLY A 59 7.91 -14.88 -1.16
N LEU A 60 6.70 -14.49 -0.74
CA LEU A 60 5.73 -15.39 -0.11
C LEU A 60 5.23 -16.45 -1.10
N GLN A 61 4.94 -16.07 -2.34
CA GLN A 61 4.59 -17.00 -3.41
C GLN A 61 5.70 -18.05 -3.61
N LYS A 62 6.96 -17.61 -3.74
CA LYS A 62 8.11 -18.51 -3.85
C LYS A 62 8.20 -19.45 -2.64
N HIS A 63 8.04 -18.92 -1.42
CA HIS A 63 8.07 -19.71 -0.20
C HIS A 63 6.99 -20.80 -0.20
N LEU A 64 5.75 -20.46 -0.55
CA LEU A 64 4.62 -21.40 -0.62
C LEU A 64 4.84 -22.48 -1.69
N VAL A 65 5.36 -22.12 -2.86
CA VAL A 65 5.69 -23.09 -3.93
C VAL A 65 6.77 -24.07 -3.49
N MET A 66 7.75 -23.60 -2.72
CA MET A 66 8.83 -24.45 -2.20
C MET A 66 8.36 -25.42 -1.11
N GLN A 67 7.13 -25.29 -0.59
CA GLN A 67 6.57 -26.28 0.32
C GLN A 67 6.29 -27.57 -0.47
N ARG A 68 6.99 -28.65 -0.10
CA ARG A 68 6.95 -29.95 -0.80
C ARG A 68 5.59 -30.65 -0.73
N THR A 69 4.74 -30.25 0.22
CA THR A 69 3.40 -30.82 0.42
C THR A 69 2.42 -29.69 0.66
N TRP A 70 1.38 -29.61 -0.16
CA TRP A 70 0.36 -28.56 -0.05
C TRP A 70 -0.84 -29.10 0.72
N SER A 71 -1.11 -28.52 1.89
CA SER A 71 -2.41 -28.67 2.54
C SER A 71 -3.47 -27.87 1.76
N VAL A 72 -4.75 -28.14 2.03
CA VAL A 72 -5.86 -27.33 1.49
C VAL A 72 -5.68 -25.84 1.88
N GLY A 73 -5.32 -25.57 3.14
CA GLY A 73 -5.04 -24.20 3.59
C GLY A 73 -3.83 -23.56 2.90
N GLY A 74 -2.81 -24.34 2.53
CA GLY A 74 -1.66 -23.85 1.75
C GLY A 74 -2.06 -23.44 0.33
N ARG A 75 -3.00 -24.17 -0.30
CA ARG A 75 -3.60 -23.80 -1.59
C ARG A 75 -4.37 -22.49 -1.48
N ASP A 76 -5.24 -22.37 -0.48
CA ASP A 76 -6.05 -21.16 -0.28
C ASP A 76 -5.18 -19.93 -0.02
N GLN A 77 -4.10 -20.11 0.75
CA GLN A 77 -3.13 -19.05 1.00
C GLN A 77 -2.40 -18.66 -0.28
N PHE A 78 -1.94 -19.63 -1.09
CA PHE A 78 -1.30 -19.36 -2.37
C PHE A 78 -2.22 -18.58 -3.31
N GLU A 79 -3.48 -19.00 -3.46
CA GLU A 79 -4.48 -18.31 -4.27
C GLU A 79 -4.75 -16.89 -3.78
N SER A 80 -4.81 -16.68 -2.47
CA SER A 80 -4.95 -15.35 -1.87
C SER A 80 -3.76 -14.44 -2.20
N VAL A 81 -2.53 -14.97 -2.09
CA VAL A 81 -1.30 -14.24 -2.42
C VAL A 81 -1.25 -13.90 -3.91
N MET A 82 -1.64 -14.82 -4.78
CA MET A 82 -1.71 -14.57 -6.23
C MET A 82 -2.71 -13.47 -6.57
N ARG A 83 -3.90 -13.47 -5.96
CA ARG A 83 -4.89 -12.39 -6.13
C ARG A 83 -4.34 -11.05 -5.67
N ALA A 84 -3.71 -10.99 -4.50
CA ALA A 84 -3.11 -9.77 -3.98
C ALA A 84 -1.98 -9.25 -4.90
N PHE A 85 -1.16 -10.16 -5.44
CA PHE A 85 -0.08 -9.81 -6.36
C PHE A 85 -0.61 -9.18 -7.65
N ILE A 86 -1.64 -9.80 -8.25
CA ILE A 86 -2.27 -9.29 -9.47
C ILE A 86 -2.87 -7.89 -9.24
N LEU A 87 -3.54 -7.67 -8.10
CA LEU A 87 -4.10 -6.35 -7.75
C LEU A 87 -3.02 -5.28 -7.58
N ALA A 88 -1.92 -5.62 -6.90
CA ALA A 88 -0.80 -4.70 -6.72
C ALA A 88 -0.12 -4.38 -8.06
N ALA A 89 0.08 -5.38 -8.93
CA ALA A 89 0.67 -5.20 -10.26
C ALA A 89 -0.22 -4.32 -11.16
N LYS A 90 -1.53 -4.54 -11.13
CA LYS A 90 -2.49 -3.69 -11.85
C LYS A 90 -2.45 -2.25 -11.34
N SER A 91 -2.37 -2.06 -10.03
CA SER A 91 -2.27 -0.71 -9.44
C SER A 91 -1.00 0.02 -9.88
N VAL A 92 0.11 -0.68 -10.10
CA VAL A 92 1.33 -0.09 -10.69
C VAL A 92 1.08 0.31 -12.14
N GLN A 93 0.48 -0.57 -12.94
CA GLN A 93 0.16 -0.29 -14.34
C GLN A 93 -0.75 0.94 -14.46
N ASP A 94 -1.81 1.02 -13.66
CA ASP A 94 -2.75 2.14 -13.64
C ASP A 94 -2.07 3.48 -13.29
N ILE A 95 -0.98 3.47 -12.52
CA ILE A 95 -0.21 4.70 -12.21
C ILE A 95 0.70 5.09 -13.37
N LEU A 96 1.30 4.10 -14.06
CA LEU A 96 2.19 4.36 -15.19
C LEU A 96 1.44 4.84 -16.45
N ASP A 97 0.17 4.47 -16.57
CA ASP A 97 -0.70 4.85 -17.69
C ASP A 97 -1.44 6.20 -17.47
N ALA A 98 -1.32 6.82 -16.29
CA ALA A 98 -2.01 8.04 -15.89
C ALA A 98 -1.15 9.31 -16.05
#